data_AF-A0A024VCY9-F1
#
_entry.id   AF-A0A024VCY9-F1
#
_cell.length_a   1.000
_cell.length_b   1.000
_cell.length_c   1.000
_cell.angle_alpha   90.00
_cell.angle_beta   90.00
_cell.angle_gamma   90.00
#
_symmetry.space_group_name_H-M   'P 1'
#
loop_
_entity.id
_entity.type
_entity.pdbx_description
1 polymer ?
#
loop_
_entity_poly.entity_id
_entity_poly.type
_entity_poly.pdbx_seq_one_letter_code
_entity_poly.pdbx_strand_id
1 'polypeptide(L)' 'MDKDAVNIISHHDLTGFVDYLNETHNTICGSNPIKIMLNLLQHYSASVSTKLMHYSQSNHAKSRSDSSVSYAGVISTVN' A
#
# COMPACT_ATOMS: atom_id res chain seq x y z
N MET A 1 -8.96 -0.54 -5.49
CA MET A 1 -8.56 -0.86 -4.11
C MET A 1 -7.06 -0.99 -3.94
N ASP A 2 -6.42 -2.09 -4.34
CA ASP A 2 -4.99 -2.30 -3.99
C ASP A 2 -4.05 -1.29 -4.65
N LYS A 3 -4.33 -0.91 -5.90
CA LYS A 3 -3.56 0.14 -6.58
C LYS A 3 -3.74 1.53 -5.94
N ASP A 4 -4.87 1.79 -5.30
CA ASP A 4 -5.13 3.06 -4.61
C ASP A 4 -4.29 3.13 -3.34
N ALA A 5 -4.26 2.04 -2.56
CA ALA A 5 -3.36 1.91 -1.40
C ALA A 5 -1.90 2.12 -1.81
N VAL A 6 -1.45 1.47 -2.89
CA VAL A 6 -0.09 1.63 -3.41
C VAL A 6 0.18 3.07 -3.85
N ASN A 7 -0.78 3.73 -4.50
CA ASN A 7 -0.65 5.13 -4.89
C ASN A 7 -0.46 6.03 -3.66
N ILE A 8 -1.29 5.88 -2.63
CA ILE A 8 -1.17 6.64 -1.38
C ILE A 8 0.19 6.37 -0.71
N ILE A 9 0.60 5.10 -0.64
CA ILE A 9 1.91 4.70 -0.10
C ILE A 9 3.05 5.36 -0.87
N SER A 10 2.95 5.47 -2.20
CA SER A 10 3.99 6.09 -3.03
C SER A 10 4.14 7.61 -2.83
N HIS A 11 3.11 8.27 -2.31
CA HIS A 11 3.11 9.69 -1.93
C HIS A 11 3.50 9.92 -0.47
N HIS A 12 3.87 8.86 0.27
CA HIS A 12 4.18 8.91 1.69
C HIS A 12 3.09 9.54 2.55
N ASP A 13 1.82 9.35 2.18
CA ASP A 13 0.69 9.96 2.88
C ASP A 13 0.11 9.03 3.95
N LEU A 14 0.55 9.21 5.21
CA LEU A 14 0.05 8.46 6.36
C LEU A 14 -1.44 8.72 6.62
N THR A 15 -1.87 9.98 6.58
CA THR A 15 -3.26 10.36 6.88
C THR A 15 -4.19 9.77 5.83
N GLY A 16 -3.86 9.97 4.54
CA GLY A 16 -4.60 9.37 3.44
C GLY A 16 -4.64 7.85 3.50
N PHE A 17 -3.57 7.19 3.99
CA PHE A 17 -3.58 5.74 4.15
C PHE A 17 -4.49 5.27 5.29
N VAL A 18 -4.57 6.03 6.39
CA VAL A 18 -5.50 5.74 7.48
C VAL A 18 -6.95 5.95 7.03
N ASP A 19 -7.23 7.06 6.34
CA ASP A 19 -8.57 7.36 5.82
C ASP A 19 -9.02 6.30 4.81
N TYR A 20 -8.14 5.91 3.88
CA TYR A 20 -8.39 4.81 2.95
C TYR A 20 -8.77 3.50 3.65
N LEU A 21 -8.06 3.11 4.72
CA LEU A 21 -8.37 1.87 5.45
C LEU A 21 -9.72 1.97 6.17
N ASN A 22 -10.06 3.14 6.69
CA ASN A 22 -11.34 3.39 7.36
C ASN A 22 -12.51 3.35 6.37
N GLU A 23 -12.35 3.92 5.18
CA GLU A 23 -13.38 3.96 4.15
C GLU A 23 -13.59 2.62 3.44
N THR A 24 -12.50 1.93 3.11
CA THR A 24 -12.56 0.73 2.25
C THR A 24 -12.56 -0.58 3.02
N HIS A 25 -12.13 -0.56 4.28
CA HIS A 25 -11.89 -1.75 5.09
C HIS A 25 -11.00 -2.79 4.38
N ASN A 26 -10.05 -2.36 3.54
CA ASN A 26 -9.16 -3.27 2.83
C ASN A 26 -8.38 -4.14 3.84
N THR A 27 -8.31 -5.45 3.58
CA THR A 27 -7.75 -6.47 4.49
C THR A 27 -6.22 -6.60 4.37
N ILE A 28 -5.53 -5.46 4.39
CA ILE A 28 -4.07 -5.39 4.30
C ILE A 28 -3.45 -5.83 5.64
N CYS A 29 -2.94 -7.07 5.70
CA CYS A 29 -2.33 -7.64 6.91
C CYS A 29 -1.11 -6.85 7.41
N GLY A 30 -0.38 -6.19 6.51
CA GLY A 30 0.80 -5.36 6.82
C GLY A 30 0.50 -3.88 7.11
N SER A 31 -0.77 -3.51 7.33
CA SER A 31 -1.17 -2.09 7.46
C SER A 31 -0.43 -1.33 8.57
N ASN A 32 -0.17 -1.96 9.72
CA ASN A 32 0.53 -1.30 10.84
C ASN A 32 2.02 -1.04 10.54
N PRO A 33 2.83 -2.02 10.06
CA PRO A 33 4.18 -1.75 9.55
C PRO A 33 4.22 -0.67 8.46
N ILE A 34 3.25 -0.66 7.55
CA ILE A 34 3.16 0.37 6.49
C ILE A 34 2.96 1.76 7.11
N LYS A 35 2.04 1.92 8.07
CA LYS A 35 1.84 3.20 8.78
C LYS A 35 3.12 3.70 9.46
N ILE A 36 3.86 2.81 10.11
CA ILE A 36 5.16 3.14 10.73
C ILE A 36 6.14 3.63 9.66
N MET A 37 6.26 2.91 8.55
CA MET A 37 7.12 3.31 7.43
C MET A 37 6.72 4.69 6.88
N LEU A 38 5.44 4.95 6.63
CA LEU A 38 4.96 6.24 6.13
C LEU A 38 5.28 7.37 7.11
N ASN A 39 5.06 7.14 8.41
CA ASN A 39 5.41 8.12 9.44
C ASN A 39 6.92 8.44 9.44
N LEU A 40 7.77 7.42 9.28
CA LEU A 40 9.22 7.62 9.19
C LEU A 40 9.60 8.42 7.94
N LEU A 41 9.03 8.07 6.79
CA LEU A 41 9.34 8.72 5.50
C LEU A 41 8.89 10.19 5.46
N GLN A 42 7.74 10.53 6.05
CA GLN A 42 7.27 11.92 6.15
C GLN A 42 8.21 12.84 6.93
N HIS A 43 8.96 12.28 7.88
CA HIS A 43 9.90 13.03 8.73
C HIS A 43 11.36 12.83 8.30
N TYR A 44 11.60 12.08 7.24
CA TYR A 44 12.94 11.85 6.73
C TYR A 44 13.41 13.04 5.89
N SER A 45 14.63 13.51 6.13
CA SER A 45 15.13 14.77 5.56
C SER A 45 15.55 14.68 4.09
N ALA A 46 15.89 13.48 3.60
CA ALA A 46 16.28 13.26 2.21
C ALA A 46 15.09 12.82 1.36
N SER A 47 15.18 13.07 0.06
CA SER A 47 14.16 12.64 -0.89
C SER A 47 14.14 11.12 -0.99
N VAL A 48 12.96 10.52 -0.81
CA VAL A 48 12.74 9.10 -1.03
C VAL A 48 11.77 8.93 -2.20
N SER A 49 12.10 8.05 -3.14
CA SER A 49 11.16 7.64 -4.19
C SER A 49 10.63 6.25 -3.88
N THR A 50 9.30 6.10 -3.87
CA THR A 50 8.64 4.82 -3.63
C THR A 50 7.86 4.39 -4.87
N LYS A 51 8.11 3.17 -5.36
CA LYS A 51 7.54 2.66 -6.62
C LYS A 51 7.03 1.23 -6.49
N LEU A 52 5.91 0.97 -7.16
CA LEU A 52 5.39 -0.38 -7.36
C LEU A 52 6.24 -1.11 -8.39
N MET A 53 6.83 -2.24 -7.99
CA MET A 53 7.63 -3.09 -8.87
C MET A 53 6.81 -4.22 -9.47
N HIS A 54 5.91 -4.78 -8.68
CA HIS A 54 5.09 -5.89 -9.12
C HIS A 54 3.75 -5.91 -8.41
N TYR A 55 2.71 -6.34 -9.13
CA TYR A 55 1.40 -6.61 -8.58
C TYR A 55 0.88 -7.92 -9.16
N SER A 56 0.39 -8.80 -8.31
CA SER A 56 -0.23 -10.05 -8.70
C SER A 56 -1.38 -10.41 -7.76
N GLN A 57 -2.16 -11.40 -8.16
CA GLN A 57 -3.26 -11.94 -7.38
C GLN A 57 -3.17 -13.45 -7.42
N SER A 58 -3.52 -14.11 -6.31
CA SER A 58 -3.51 -15.57 -6.21
C SER A 58 -4.39 -16.24 -7.28
N ASN A 59 -5.48 -15.55 -7.67
CA ASN A 59 -6.28 -15.86 -8.85
C ASN A 59 -7.02 -14.58 -9.31
N HIS A 60 -7.67 -14.69 -10.48
CA HIS A 60 -8.63 -13.70 -10.95
C HIS A 60 -10.04 -14.09 -10.50
N ALA A 61 -10.45 -13.64 -9.33
CA ALA A 61 -11.81 -13.80 -8.84
C ALA A 61 -12.80 -13.12 -9.80
N LYS A 62 -13.76 -13.88 -10.33
CA LYS A 62 -14.79 -13.42 -11.28
C LYS A 62 -16.20 -13.54 -10.72
N SER A 63 -16.39 -14.36 -9.69
CA SER A 63 -17.65 -14.58 -9.02
C SER A 63 -17.58 -14.18 -7.54
N ARG A 64 -18.74 -14.01 -6.89
CA ARG A 64 -18.81 -13.68 -5.45
C ARG A 64 -18.38 -14.83 -4.53
N SER A 65 -18.37 -16.07 -5.03
CA SER A 65 -17.89 -17.24 -4.29
C SER A 65 -16.38 -17.46 -4.42
N ASP A 66 -15.73 -16.75 -5.34
CA ASP A 66 -14.28 -16.83 -5.49
C ASP A 66 -13.60 -16.04 -4.37
N SER A 67 -12.47 -16.56 -3.89
CA SER A 67 -11.59 -15.85 -2.97
C SER A 67 -10.24 -15.61 -3.63
N SER A 68 -9.61 -14.47 -3.35
CA SER A 68 -8.26 -14.17 -3.83
C SER A 68 -7.52 -13.32 -2.81
N VAL A 69 -6.21 -13.51 -2.74
CA VAL A 69 -5.28 -12.63 -2.04
C VAL A 69 -4.46 -11.86 -3.08
N SER A 70 -4.33 -10.56 -2.89
CA SER A 70 -3.47 -9.69 -3.70
C SER A 70 -2.07 -9.59 -3.10
N TYR A 71 -1.06 -9.45 -3.96
CA TYR A 71 0.34 -9.26 -3.59
C TYR A 71 0.90 -8.03 -4.30
N ALA A 72 1.61 -7.18 -3.57
CA ALA A 72 2.26 -6.00 -4.10
C ALA A 72 3.72 -5.93 -3.62
N GLY A 73 4.66 -5.83 -4.56
CA GLY A 73 6.08 -5.58 -4.30
C GLY A 73 6.39 -4.11 -4.52
N VAL A 74 6.80 -3.40 -3.48
CA VAL A 74 7.10 -1.96 -3.50
C VAL A 74 8.53 -1.72 -3.04
N ILE A 75 9.25 -0.81 -3.70
CA ILE A 75 10.61 -0.41 -3.35
C ILE A 75 10.67 1.07 -3.00
N SER A 76 11.43 1.42 -1.96
CA SER A 76 11.76 2.79 -1.58
C SER A 76 13.25 3.03 -1.71
N THR A 77 13.66 4.05 -2.46
CA THR A 77 15.06 4.42 -2.71
C THR A 77 15.32 5.82 -2.18
N VAL A 78 16.36 5.97 -1.36
CA VAL A 78 16.88 7.28 -0.94
C VAL A 78 17.73 7.85 -2.08
N ASN A 79 17.48 9.11 -2.44
CA ASN A 79 18.24 9.83 -3.45
C ASN A 79 19.39 10.62 -2.84
#